data_AF-A0A061QQE9-F1
#
_entry.id   AF-A0A061QQE9-F1
#
_cell.length_a   1.000
_cell.length_b   1.000
_cell.length_c   1.000
_cell.angle_alpha   90.00
_cell.angle_beta   90.00
_cell.angle_gamma   90.00
#
_symmetry.space_group_name_H-M   'P 1'
#
loop_
_entity.id
_entity.type
_entity.pdbx_description
1 polymer ?
#
loop_
_entity_poly.entity_id
_entity_poly.type
_entity_poly.pdbx_seq_one_letter_code
_entity_poly.pdbx_strand_id
1 'polypeptide(L)'
;MGKARTKLEDKRKAKHSNDANRPSASGVKAGQRDAATVRRLNMYKKKAVRNKEGQIIHQEYQSKELPSTRIQPDRRWFGNTRVIGQKQLEQFREEMSSKVND
;
A
#
# COMPACT_ATOMS: atom_id res chain seq x y z
N MET A 1 -1.46 -1.58 -29.69
CA MET A 1 -2.04 -0.94 -28.49
C MET A 1 -2.95 -1.93 -27.77
N GLY A 2 -2.41 -2.70 -26.83
CA GLY A 2 -3.20 -3.69 -26.07
C GLY A 2 -4.12 -3.00 -25.08
N LYS A 3 -5.44 -3.22 -25.20
CA LYS A 3 -6.44 -2.69 -24.26
C LYS A 3 -6.06 -3.11 -22.83
N ALA A 4 -5.91 -2.14 -21.93
CA ALA A 4 -5.77 -2.41 -20.50
C ALA A 4 -6.97 -3.25 -20.06
N ARG A 5 -6.72 -4.41 -19.43
CA ARG A 5 -7.79 -5.23 -18.87
C ARG A 5 -8.42 -4.43 -17.72
N THR A 6 -9.53 -3.77 -17.99
CA THR A 6 -10.38 -3.19 -16.95
C THR A 6 -10.82 -4.34 -16.04
N LYS A 7 -10.43 -4.31 -14.76
CA LYS A 7 -10.95 -5.27 -13.77
C LYS A 7 -12.46 -5.08 -13.71
N LEU A 8 -13.20 -6.00 -14.33
CA LEU A 8 -14.62 -6.15 -14.06
C LEU A 8 -14.76 -6.55 -12.59
N GLU A 9 -15.41 -5.70 -11.80
CA GLU A 9 -15.70 -5.99 -10.40
C GLU A 9 -16.62 -7.23 -10.32
N ASP A 10 -16.05 -8.31 -9.83
CA ASP A 10 -16.72 -9.61 -9.76
C ASP A 10 -17.65 -9.65 -8.54
N LYS A 11 -18.94 -9.38 -8.76
CA LYS A 11 -19.97 -9.34 -7.70
C LYS A 11 -20.50 -10.73 -7.27
N ARG A 12 -19.81 -11.82 -7.61
CA ARG A 12 -20.26 -13.17 -7.25
C ARG A 12 -20.08 -13.45 -5.76
N LYS A 13 -20.96 -14.28 -5.20
CA LYS A 13 -20.84 -14.80 -3.84
C LYS A 13 -19.58 -15.67 -3.69
N ALA A 14 -18.89 -15.53 -2.56
CA ALA A 14 -17.71 -16.33 -2.24
C ALA A 14 -18.00 -17.84 -2.29
N LYS A 15 -17.19 -18.59 -3.04
CA LYS A 15 -17.37 -20.04 -3.24
C LYS A 15 -16.61 -20.90 -2.21
N HIS A 16 -15.49 -20.40 -1.68
CA HIS A 16 -14.63 -21.14 -0.76
C HIS A 16 -13.93 -20.24 0.28
N SER A 17 -13.23 -20.85 1.25
CA SER A 17 -12.58 -20.16 2.38
C SER A 17 -11.50 -19.14 2.00
N ASN A 18 -10.83 -19.32 0.86
CA ASN A 18 -9.78 -18.40 0.36
C ASN A 18 -10.27 -17.47 -0.76
N ASP A 19 -11.57 -17.27 -0.90
CA ASP A 19 -12.14 -16.43 -1.95
C ASP A 19 -12.03 -14.94 -1.56
N ALA A 20 -11.56 -14.10 -2.49
CA ALA A 20 -11.39 -12.67 -2.26
C ALA A 20 -12.72 -11.91 -2.17
N ASN A 21 -13.83 -12.50 -2.63
CA ASN A 21 -15.19 -11.94 -2.61
C ASN A 21 -15.96 -12.27 -1.31
N ARG A 22 -15.25 -12.64 -0.22
CA ARG A 22 -15.85 -12.82 1.11
C ARG A 22 -16.30 -11.47 1.68
N PRO A 23 -17.30 -11.46 2.60
CA PRO A 23 -17.69 -10.23 3.28
C PRO A 23 -16.55 -9.65 4.13
N SER A 24 -16.62 -8.33 4.37
CA SER A 24 -15.78 -7.64 5.35
C SER A 24 -16.18 -8.01 6.78
N ALA A 25 -15.35 -7.68 7.77
CA ALA A 25 -15.46 -8.14 9.16
C ALA A 25 -16.89 -8.09 9.76
N SER A 26 -17.71 -7.11 9.42
CA SER A 26 -19.10 -6.98 9.91
C SER A 26 -20.09 -8.00 9.34
N GLY A 27 -19.80 -8.61 8.19
CA GLY A 27 -20.66 -9.60 7.53
C GLY A 27 -20.14 -11.04 7.63
N VAL A 28 -19.08 -11.28 8.41
CA VAL A 28 -18.40 -12.57 8.50
C VAL A 28 -18.96 -13.36 9.68
N LYS A 29 -19.37 -14.60 9.43
CA LYS A 29 -19.80 -15.53 10.49
C LYS A 29 -18.61 -15.91 11.38
N ALA A 30 -18.85 -16.08 12.68
CA ALA A 30 -17.82 -16.49 13.64
C ALA A 30 -17.05 -17.72 13.16
N GLY A 31 -15.71 -17.71 13.31
CA GLY A 31 -14.82 -18.77 12.86
C GLY A 31 -14.48 -18.77 11.36
N GLN A 32 -15.04 -17.86 10.57
CA GLN A 32 -14.69 -17.69 9.16
C GLN A 32 -13.66 -16.59 8.94
N ARG A 33 -12.90 -16.71 7.85
CA ARG A 33 -11.99 -15.66 7.39
C ARG A 33 -12.79 -14.52 6.75
N ASP A 34 -12.41 -13.29 7.06
CA ASP A 34 -12.89 -12.07 6.40
C ASP A 34 -12.11 -11.79 5.11
N ALA A 35 -12.63 -10.86 4.30
CA ALA A 35 -11.99 -10.46 3.03
C ALA A 35 -10.54 -9.99 3.23
N ALA A 36 -10.25 -9.24 4.30
CA ALA A 36 -8.92 -8.71 4.56
C ALA A 36 -7.94 -9.83 4.95
N THR A 37 -8.35 -10.78 5.79
CA THR A 37 -7.54 -11.96 6.11
C THR A 37 -7.25 -12.78 4.86
N VAL A 38 -8.24 -12.98 3.98
CA VAL A 38 -8.00 -13.72 2.73
C VAL A 38 -6.97 -13.01 1.84
N ARG A 39 -7.09 -11.69 1.65
CA ARG A 39 -6.10 -10.92 0.86
C ARG A 39 -4.70 -10.99 1.46
N ARG A 40 -4.58 -10.89 2.80
CA ARG A 40 -3.32 -11.05 3.53
C ARG A 40 -2.73 -12.44 3.35
N LEU A 41 -3.52 -13.50 3.48
CA LEU A 41 -3.03 -14.87 3.29
C LEU A 41 -2.62 -15.15 1.84
N ASN A 42 -3.35 -14.58 0.88
CA ASN A 42 -2.98 -14.67 -0.53
C ASN A 42 -1.67 -13.94 -0.82
N MET A 43 -1.32 -12.89 -0.07
CA MET A 43 -0.04 -12.20 -0.18
C MET A 43 1.14 -13.16 0.01
N TYR A 44 1.11 -14.01 1.03
CA TYR A 44 2.19 -14.99 1.28
C TYR A 44 2.32 -16.08 0.20
N LYS A 45 1.32 -16.22 -0.68
CA LYS A 45 1.30 -17.23 -1.75
C LYS A 45 1.73 -16.69 -3.12
N LYS A 46 2.07 -15.41 -3.22
CA LYS A 46 2.37 -14.74 -4.50
C LYS A 46 3.65 -15.30 -5.12
N LYS A 47 3.54 -15.84 -6.34
CA LYS A 47 4.63 -16.38 -7.16
C LYS A 47 4.46 -15.91 -8.61
N ALA A 48 5.55 -15.90 -9.38
CA ALA A 48 5.50 -15.57 -10.81
C ALA A 48 4.65 -16.58 -11.59
N VAL A 49 3.69 -16.07 -12.36
CA VAL A 49 2.81 -16.84 -13.25
C VAL A 49 3.52 -17.05 -14.59
N ARG A 50 3.58 -18.30 -15.07
CA ARG A 50 4.29 -18.70 -16.29
C ARG A 50 3.35 -19.30 -17.32
N ASN A 51 3.71 -19.20 -18.60
CA ASN A 51 3.07 -19.95 -19.68
C ASN A 51 3.55 -21.42 -19.68
N LYS A 52 3.00 -22.25 -20.58
CA LYS A 52 3.40 -23.67 -20.72
C LYS A 52 4.87 -23.84 -21.13
N GLU A 53 5.44 -22.85 -21.81
CA GLU A 53 6.84 -22.83 -22.27
C GLU A 53 7.80 -22.33 -21.17
N GLY A 54 7.29 -21.97 -19.98
CA GLY A 54 8.09 -21.49 -18.85
C GLY A 54 8.39 -19.99 -18.84
N GLN A 55 7.90 -19.23 -19.81
CA GLN A 55 8.05 -17.77 -19.87
C GLN A 55 7.14 -17.07 -18.84
N ILE A 56 7.66 -16.04 -18.16
CA ILE A 56 6.92 -15.29 -17.13
C ILE A 56 5.89 -14.37 -17.80
N ILE A 57 4.62 -14.58 -17.49
CA ILE A 57 3.50 -13.74 -17.94
C ILE A 57 3.30 -12.57 -16.97
N HIS A 58 3.35 -12.84 -15.67
CA HIS A 58 3.06 -11.85 -14.63
C HIS A 58 3.82 -12.15 -13.35
N GLN A 59 4.38 -11.10 -12.74
CA GLN A 59 4.96 -11.13 -11.41
C GLN A 59 4.64 -9.82 -10.70
N GLU A 60 4.18 -9.93 -9.46
CA GLU A 60 3.83 -8.75 -8.67
C GLU A 60 5.08 -7.97 -8.26
N TYR A 61 5.02 -6.63 -8.37
CA TYR A 61 6.09 -5.68 -8.02
C TYR A 61 7.43 -5.88 -8.74
N GLN A 62 7.46 -6.66 -9.82
CA GLN A 62 8.66 -6.96 -10.61
C GLN A 62 8.43 -6.60 -12.09
N SER A 63 7.95 -5.37 -12.32
CA SER A 63 7.77 -4.85 -13.68
C SER A 63 9.13 -4.63 -14.34
N LYS A 64 9.26 -5.04 -15.61
CA LYS A 64 10.45 -4.77 -16.44
C LYS A 64 10.45 -3.37 -17.04
N GLU A 65 9.33 -2.67 -16.94
CA GLU A 65 9.15 -1.31 -17.46
C GLU A 65 9.93 -0.32 -16.59
N LEU A 66 10.76 0.51 -17.23
CA LEU A 66 11.47 1.59 -16.57
C LEU A 66 10.54 2.82 -16.50
N PRO A 67 10.16 3.30 -15.30
CA PRO A 67 9.39 4.53 -15.19
C PRO A 67 10.23 5.74 -15.60
N SER A 68 9.59 6.83 -15.99
CA SER A 68 10.28 8.12 -16.12
C SER A 68 10.76 8.58 -14.74
N THR A 69 12.07 8.77 -14.60
CA THR A 69 12.71 9.14 -13.33
C THR A 69 12.92 10.64 -13.18
N ARG A 70 12.55 11.44 -14.20
CA ARG A 70 12.70 12.90 -14.13
C ARG A 70 11.69 13.49 -13.18
N ILE A 71 12.20 14.31 -12.27
CA ILE A 71 11.35 15.07 -11.37
C ILE A 71 11.13 16.46 -11.97
N GLN A 72 9.92 16.98 -11.85
CA GLN A 72 9.60 18.30 -12.39
C GLN A 72 10.27 19.42 -11.59
N PRO A 73 10.77 20.48 -12.26
CA PRO A 73 11.30 21.63 -11.56
C PRO A 73 10.16 22.39 -10.86
N ASP A 74 10.31 22.66 -9.57
CA ASP A 74 9.38 23.46 -8.79
C ASP A 74 10.14 24.39 -7.84
N ARG A 75 9.75 25.67 -7.80
CA ARG A 75 10.35 26.68 -6.92
C ARG A 75 10.15 26.33 -5.44
N ARG A 76 9.08 25.60 -5.11
CA ARG A 76 8.76 25.20 -3.73
C ARG A 76 9.80 24.27 -3.11
N TRP A 77 10.61 23.62 -3.92
CA TRP A 77 11.68 22.73 -3.45
C TRP A 77 12.79 23.45 -2.69
N PHE A 78 13.00 24.72 -3.02
CA PHE A 78 14.07 25.53 -2.48
C PHE A 78 13.59 26.46 -1.37
N GLY A 79 12.29 26.43 -1.05
CA GLY A 79 11.74 27.16 0.09
C GLY A 79 11.92 26.38 1.39
N ASN A 80 12.02 27.10 2.51
CA ASN A 80 12.10 26.48 3.83
C ASN A 80 10.81 25.69 4.10
N THR A 81 10.90 24.38 4.31
CA THR A 81 9.73 23.49 4.50
C THR A 81 9.21 23.49 5.93
N ARG A 82 10.09 23.72 6.91
CA ARG A 82 9.76 23.84 8.34
C ARG A 82 10.57 24.99 8.91
N VAL A 83 9.88 25.99 9.45
CA VAL A 83 10.48 27.16 10.10
C VAL A 83 9.87 27.27 11.49
N ILE A 84 10.70 27.58 12.48
CA ILE A 84 10.28 27.84 13.85
C ILE A 84 10.79 29.22 14.28
N GLY A 85 9.98 29.98 15.00
CA GLY A 85 10.39 31.27 15.55
C GLY A 85 11.32 31.09 16.75
N GLN A 86 12.23 32.03 16.98
CA GLN A 86 13.21 31.97 18.08
C GLN A 86 12.53 31.81 19.46
N LYS A 87 11.48 32.58 19.74
CA LYS A 87 10.74 32.49 21.02
C LYS A 87 10.08 31.13 21.23
N GLN A 88 9.53 30.55 20.16
CA GLN A 88 8.89 29.23 20.20
C GLN A 88 9.93 28.12 20.39
N LEU A 89 11.13 28.29 19.82
CA LEU A 89 12.25 27.39 20.01
C LEU A 89 12.75 27.40 21.47
N GLU A 90 12.83 28.58 22.07
CA GLU A 90 13.24 28.76 23.47
C GLU A 90 12.22 28.13 24.43
N GLN A 91 10.94 28.44 24.27
CA GLN A 91 9.87 27.81 25.04
C GLN A 91 9.89 26.28 24.91
N PHE A 92 10.05 25.76 23.69
CA PHE A 92 10.14 24.32 23.47
C PHE A 92 11.34 23.69 24.20
N ARG A 93 12.50 24.37 24.25
CA ARG A 93 13.69 23.88 24.96
C ARG A 93 13.45 23.81 26.47
N GLU A 94 12.81 24.83 27.06
CA GLU A 94 12.50 24.87 28.49
C GLU A 94 11.50 23.77 28.88
N GLU A 95 10.40 23.64 28.14
CA GLU A 95 9.38 22.62 28.38
C GLU A 95 9.91 21.18 28.20
N MET A 96 10.81 20.98 27.24
CA MET A 96 11.42 19.67 27.01
C MET A 96 12.46 19.35 28.09
N SER A 97 13.24 20.33 28.56
CA SER A 97 14.21 20.13 29.64
C SER A 97 13.56 19.81 30.99
N SER A 98 12.40 20.41 31.28
CA SER A 98 11.65 20.11 32.51
C SER A 98 11.02 18.71 32.46
N LYS A 99 10.38 18.33 31.34
CA LYS A 99 9.75 17.02 31.17
C LYS A 99 10.71 15.84 31.03
N VAL A 100 11.95 16.06 30.60
CA VAL A 100 12.93 14.97 30.48
C VAL A 100 13.43 14.50 31.85
N ASN A 101 13.35 15.37 32.87
CA ASN A 101 13.82 15.08 34.23
C ASN A 101 12.67 14.85 35.24
N ASP A 102 11.43 14.78 34.76
CA ASP A 102 10.22 14.40 35.50
C ASP A 102 9.89 12.92 35.23
#